data_AF-A0A814V4R0-F1
#
_entry.id   AF-A0A814V4R0-F1
#
_cell.length_a   1.000
_cell.length_b   1.000
_cell.length_c   1.000
_cell.angle_alpha   90.00
_cell.angle_beta   90.00
_cell.angle_gamma   90.00
#
_symmetry.space_group_name_H-M   'P 1'
#
loop_
_entity.id
_entity.type
_entity.pdbx_description
1 polymer ?
#
loop_
_entity_poly.entity_id
_entity_poly.type
_entity_poly.pdbx_seq_one_letter_code
_entity_poly.pdbx_strand_id
1 'polypeptide(L)'
;MVPFNTIQGIASTNVPAYSNEYDDFISFEGFYVHGIYTGVKWQCVEFARRWLLLRKSCIFRNVGSAADIWQQLTYVERVIDGEKFLLKTYSNGSPHKPKCDSFLIYPRNEGIPYGHIAVICEVEENFIRVTEENYRFHYWTSNYARQIPMINHNGLYYIEDYFNVYGWIEIENDHQLKPLDESNISLILQKYQKPKPIGELRRCFIFNKNFDDDYSLINVDSQKEKFLMQSNNKDVCYYKADEDFFENVSSTSNELYRLFMQAVDYIIHNDEVLTLFKIPNQIWFRIRRSWTEERDFDIIDHINFEFDGKHLKLCHYKVKQALTILQSTIAQEKWAQAMNLDYEFISSFQLHRLLVRQWKRLNIKTTIHILMDNNDQEDLETILYMKMVMKEADIDSKLCLLSSDLYWKDSMIVDKDGEIVKIVWKLWDWEAIFQNFRDPYHDKKEENGWISMTNEHPCLSDILLNEQIRIIEPLWKSIINHKRFFSILYTIFPNHFNILQNEWFLSEDSKHISFVNSSMEEQNNDNREEYSDFHHISQEIFSEKNSKHADEIIVAWMIHDLCSGFSIWDDQNHITNTNKSKTYSCII
;
A
#
# COMPACT_ATOMS: atom_id res chain seq x y z
N MET A 1 -32.71 -12.76 6.72
CA MET A 1 -31.24 -12.79 6.73
C MET A 1 -30.76 -12.78 8.17
N VAL A 2 -29.68 -13.50 8.44
CA VAL A 2 -29.03 -13.56 9.75
C VAL A 2 -28.24 -12.26 9.97
N PRO A 3 -28.34 -11.58 11.13
CA PRO A 3 -27.61 -10.32 11.37
C PRO A 3 -26.10 -10.49 11.29
N PHE A 4 -25.38 -9.42 10.94
CA PHE A 4 -23.91 -9.41 10.93
C PHE A 4 -23.32 -10.01 12.22
N ASN A 5 -22.20 -10.71 12.09
CA ASN A 5 -21.45 -11.30 13.20
C ASN A 5 -22.19 -12.42 13.98
N THR A 6 -23.35 -12.84 13.50
CA THR A 6 -24.10 -13.96 14.09
C THR A 6 -23.69 -15.26 13.40
N ILE A 7 -23.49 -16.33 14.18
CA ILE A 7 -23.16 -17.66 13.65
C ILE A 7 -24.32 -18.19 12.82
N GLN A 8 -24.05 -18.50 11.55
CA GLN A 8 -24.95 -19.17 10.62
C GLN A 8 -24.93 -20.69 10.84
N GLY A 9 -23.76 -21.28 11.05
CA GLY A 9 -23.58 -22.71 11.26
C GLY A 9 -22.16 -23.07 11.67
N ILE A 10 -21.88 -24.36 11.85
CA ILE A 10 -20.55 -24.87 12.24
C ILE A 10 -20.10 -25.91 11.22
N ALA A 11 -19.05 -25.59 10.47
CA ALA A 11 -18.38 -26.49 9.54
C ALA A 11 -17.39 -27.43 10.24
N SER A 12 -17.20 -28.62 9.69
CA SER A 12 -16.17 -29.60 10.10
C SER A 12 -16.02 -29.72 11.62
N THR A 13 -17.13 -29.77 12.36
CA THR A 13 -17.26 -29.84 13.84
C THR A 13 -16.92 -28.61 14.67
N ASN A 14 -16.01 -27.73 14.24
CA ASN A 14 -15.49 -26.65 15.10
C ASN A 14 -15.17 -25.32 14.39
N VAL A 15 -15.56 -25.15 13.12
CA VAL A 15 -15.29 -23.91 12.38
C VAL A 15 -16.61 -23.14 12.21
N PRO A 16 -16.89 -22.11 13.04
CA PRO A 16 -18.12 -21.34 12.92
C PRO A 16 -18.13 -20.55 11.60
N ALA A 17 -19.25 -20.53 10.89
CA ALA A 17 -19.48 -19.60 9.79
C ALA A 17 -20.35 -18.45 10.30
N TYR A 18 -19.91 -17.23 10.12
CA TYR A 18 -20.62 -16.02 10.54
C TYR A 18 -21.37 -15.39 9.39
N SER A 19 -22.40 -14.62 9.71
CA SER A 19 -23.12 -13.85 8.71
C SER A 19 -22.37 -12.56 8.40
N ASN A 20 -22.18 -12.31 7.11
CA ASN A 20 -21.72 -11.03 6.57
C ASN A 20 -22.91 -10.09 6.25
N GLU A 21 -24.11 -10.41 6.75
CA GLU A 21 -25.37 -9.66 6.58
C GLU A 21 -25.95 -9.68 5.15
N TYR A 22 -25.23 -9.14 4.15
CA TYR A 22 -25.62 -9.08 2.74
C TYR A 22 -24.40 -9.04 1.79
N ASP A 23 -24.60 -9.27 0.49
CA ASP A 23 -23.55 -9.59 -0.49
C ASP A 23 -22.43 -8.53 -0.65
N ASP A 24 -22.78 -7.24 -0.52
CA ASP A 24 -21.84 -6.12 -0.71
C ASP A 24 -21.28 -5.54 0.60
N PHE A 25 -21.60 -6.17 1.74
CA PHE A 25 -21.11 -5.68 3.03
C PHE A 25 -19.62 -6.01 3.20
N ILE A 26 -18.82 -5.02 3.60
CA ILE A 26 -17.42 -5.20 3.98
C ILE A 26 -17.22 -4.50 5.32
N SER A 27 -16.87 -5.27 6.36
CA SER A 27 -16.63 -4.70 7.70
C SER A 27 -15.32 -3.92 7.81
N PHE A 28 -14.36 -4.21 6.92
CA PHE A 28 -12.96 -3.79 6.99
C PHE A 28 -12.21 -4.23 8.27
N GLU A 29 -12.85 -5.01 9.13
CA GLU A 29 -12.23 -5.56 10.34
C GLU A 29 -11.47 -6.85 10.02
N GLY A 30 -10.17 -6.87 10.30
CA GLY A 30 -9.39 -8.10 10.24
C GLY A 30 -9.82 -9.11 11.32
N PHE A 31 -9.80 -10.40 10.97
CA PHE A 31 -9.96 -11.50 11.90
C PHE A 31 -8.65 -12.25 12.08
N TYR A 32 -8.38 -12.61 13.33
CA TYR A 32 -7.17 -13.30 13.74
C TYR A 32 -7.54 -14.51 14.57
N VAL A 33 -7.00 -15.66 14.20
CA VAL A 33 -7.09 -16.88 14.98
C VAL A 33 -5.75 -17.09 15.63
N HIS A 34 -5.70 -16.90 16.94
CA HIS A 34 -4.48 -17.02 17.75
C HIS A 34 -3.31 -16.18 17.21
N GLY A 35 -3.57 -14.95 16.74
CA GLY A 35 -2.54 -14.06 16.19
C GLY A 35 -2.19 -14.28 14.71
N ILE A 36 -2.77 -15.28 14.06
CA ILE A 36 -2.64 -15.50 12.62
C ILE A 36 -3.81 -14.84 11.90
N TYR A 37 -3.51 -13.92 10.98
CA TYR A 37 -4.53 -13.26 10.16
C TYR A 37 -5.24 -14.26 9.26
N THR A 38 -6.56 -14.33 9.35
CA THR A 38 -7.38 -15.18 8.49
C THR A 38 -8.08 -14.41 7.39
N GLY A 39 -8.30 -13.10 7.52
CA GLY A 39 -8.96 -12.28 6.49
C GLY A 39 -9.87 -11.21 7.08
N VAL A 40 -10.66 -10.53 6.24
CA VAL A 40 -11.65 -9.53 6.68
C VAL A 40 -12.94 -10.23 7.10
N LYS A 41 -13.53 -9.84 8.23
CA LYS A 41 -14.84 -10.34 8.68
C LYS A 41 -15.96 -9.94 7.70
N TRP A 42 -16.91 -10.78 7.33
CA TRP A 42 -16.90 -12.25 7.30
C TRP A 42 -16.90 -12.67 5.84
N GLN A 43 -15.77 -12.46 5.18
CA GLN A 43 -15.59 -12.66 3.75
C GLN A 43 -15.29 -14.12 3.42
N CYS A 44 -15.64 -14.56 2.21
CA CYS A 44 -15.43 -15.95 1.78
C CYS A 44 -13.96 -16.41 1.87
N VAL A 45 -13.01 -15.51 1.56
CA VAL A 45 -11.56 -15.77 1.69
C VAL A 45 -11.15 -15.93 3.15
N GLU A 46 -11.76 -15.17 4.07
CA GLU A 46 -11.52 -15.27 5.51
C GLU A 46 -11.90 -16.67 6.00
N PHE A 47 -13.12 -17.09 5.71
CA PHE A 47 -13.62 -18.40 6.10
C PHE A 47 -12.75 -19.53 5.55
N ALA A 48 -12.40 -19.50 4.26
CA ALA A 48 -11.58 -20.54 3.65
C ALA A 48 -10.19 -20.64 4.30
N ARG A 49 -9.54 -19.51 4.60
CA ARG A 49 -8.23 -19.49 5.28
C ARG A 49 -8.34 -19.95 6.73
N ARG A 50 -9.37 -19.53 7.45
CA ARG A 50 -9.64 -19.96 8.84
C ARG A 50 -9.97 -21.44 8.93
N TRP A 51 -10.78 -21.95 8.01
CA TRP A 51 -11.08 -23.37 7.91
C TRP A 51 -9.80 -24.18 7.69
N LEU A 52 -8.94 -23.74 6.75
CA LEU A 52 -7.67 -24.40 6.46
C LEU A 52 -6.73 -24.40 7.67
N LEU A 53 -6.67 -23.28 8.39
CA LEU A 53 -5.86 -23.15 9.60
C LEU A 53 -6.31 -24.15 10.66
N LEU A 54 -7.61 -24.13 11.01
CA LEU A 54 -8.14 -24.96 12.09
C LEU A 54 -8.16 -26.45 11.74
N ARG A 55 -8.42 -26.81 10.48
CA ARG A 55 -8.61 -28.21 10.05
C ARG A 55 -7.36 -28.88 9.52
N LYS A 56 -6.42 -28.11 8.99
CA LYS A 56 -5.23 -28.63 8.30
C LYS A 56 -3.92 -28.04 8.81
N SER A 57 -3.97 -27.15 9.81
CA SER A 57 -2.80 -26.40 10.31
C SER A 57 -2.10 -25.62 9.21
N CYS A 58 -2.82 -25.22 8.15
CA CYS A 58 -2.24 -24.55 6.99
C CYS A 58 -2.90 -23.19 6.74
N ILE A 59 -2.19 -22.30 6.08
CA ILE A 59 -2.77 -21.10 5.48
C ILE A 59 -2.32 -20.95 4.02
N PHE A 60 -3.05 -20.13 3.28
CA PHE A 60 -2.62 -19.66 1.97
C PHE A 60 -2.36 -18.16 2.00
N ARG A 61 -1.49 -17.70 1.10
CA ARG A 61 -1.06 -16.29 1.01
C ARG A 61 -2.24 -15.33 0.86
N ASN A 62 -1.99 -14.05 1.14
CA ASN A 62 -2.98 -13.02 0.90
C ASN A 62 -3.23 -12.88 -0.62
N VAL A 63 -4.50 -12.76 -0.99
CA VAL A 63 -4.97 -12.59 -2.38
C VAL A 63 -5.83 -11.33 -2.46
N GLY A 64 -5.84 -10.65 -3.61
CA GLY A 64 -6.64 -9.44 -3.81
C GLY A 64 -8.15 -9.74 -3.86
N SER A 65 -8.51 -10.87 -4.45
CA SER A 65 -9.89 -11.35 -4.52
C SER A 65 -9.97 -12.88 -4.48
N ALA A 66 -11.16 -13.43 -4.28
CA ALA A 66 -11.37 -14.88 -4.26
C ALA A 66 -11.06 -15.53 -5.63
N ALA A 67 -11.41 -14.86 -6.74
CA ALA A 67 -11.12 -15.36 -8.09
C ALA A 67 -9.62 -15.52 -8.38
N ASP A 68 -8.78 -14.69 -7.76
CA ASP A 68 -7.33 -14.71 -8.01
C ASP A 68 -6.67 -16.00 -7.54
N ILE A 69 -7.27 -16.68 -6.55
CA ILE A 69 -6.81 -17.97 -6.02
C ILE A 69 -6.58 -18.97 -7.16
N TRP A 70 -7.42 -18.95 -8.19
CA TRP A 70 -7.36 -19.88 -9.32
C TRP A 70 -6.02 -19.86 -10.07
N GLN A 71 -5.41 -18.68 -10.25
CA GLN A 71 -4.18 -18.51 -11.03
C GLN A 71 -2.96 -18.24 -10.15
N GLN A 72 -3.18 -17.66 -8.97
CA GLN A 72 -2.13 -17.11 -8.14
C GLN A 72 -1.65 -18.09 -7.06
N LEU A 73 -2.49 -19.03 -6.63
CA LEU A 73 -2.17 -19.89 -5.51
C LEU A 73 -1.62 -21.25 -5.98
N THR A 74 -0.36 -21.51 -5.65
CA THR A 74 0.37 -22.73 -6.07
C THR A 74 0.65 -23.69 -4.92
N TYR A 75 0.58 -23.22 -3.67
CA TYR A 75 0.77 -24.03 -2.47
C TYR A 75 -0.02 -23.49 -1.29
N VAL A 76 -0.27 -24.33 -0.30
CA VAL A 76 -0.60 -23.94 1.08
C VAL A 76 0.60 -24.20 1.98
N GLU A 77 0.71 -23.46 3.06
CA GLU A 77 1.85 -23.54 3.96
C GLU A 77 1.39 -23.95 5.35
N ARG A 78 2.05 -24.97 5.91
CA ARG A 78 1.76 -25.45 7.25
C ARG A 78 2.41 -24.57 8.31
N VAL A 79 1.62 -24.13 9.29
CA VAL A 79 2.05 -23.08 10.24
C VAL A 79 3.06 -23.57 11.28
N ILE A 80 3.12 -24.88 11.55
CA ILE A 80 3.99 -25.46 12.58
C ILE A 80 5.47 -25.57 12.16
N ASP A 81 5.75 -25.61 10.86
CA ASP A 81 7.09 -25.89 10.31
C ASP A 81 7.39 -25.21 8.96
N GLY A 82 6.43 -24.52 8.36
CA GLY A 82 6.59 -23.83 7.07
C GLY A 82 6.62 -24.76 5.87
N GLU A 83 6.29 -26.05 6.04
CA GLU A 83 6.25 -27.00 4.92
C GLU A 83 5.16 -26.59 3.92
N LYS A 84 5.54 -26.56 2.63
CA LYS A 84 4.65 -26.17 1.53
C LYS A 84 4.04 -27.40 0.89
N PHE A 85 2.72 -27.41 0.76
CA PHE A 85 1.93 -28.45 0.11
C PHE A 85 1.41 -27.89 -1.20
N LEU A 86 1.84 -28.48 -2.32
CA LEU A 86 1.45 -28.03 -3.66
C LEU A 86 -0.06 -28.15 -3.85
N LEU A 87 -0.61 -27.22 -4.63
CA LEU A 87 -2.00 -27.21 -5.02
C LEU A 87 -2.13 -27.72 -6.45
N LYS A 88 -3.11 -28.59 -6.65
CA LYS A 88 -3.48 -29.09 -7.98
C LYS A 88 -4.85 -28.59 -8.37
N THR A 89 -4.90 -27.92 -9.50
CA THR A 89 -6.12 -27.31 -10.03
C THR A 89 -6.79 -28.23 -11.04
N TYR A 90 -8.11 -28.32 -10.97
CA TYR A 90 -8.94 -29.11 -11.88
C TYR A 90 -10.10 -28.25 -12.38
N SER A 91 -10.09 -27.93 -13.67
CA SER A 91 -11.18 -27.18 -14.29
C SER A 91 -12.52 -27.90 -14.16
N ASN A 92 -13.61 -27.14 -14.10
CA ASN A 92 -14.95 -27.71 -14.17
C ASN A 92 -15.11 -28.52 -15.48
N GLY A 93 -15.60 -29.76 -15.39
CA GLY A 93 -15.54 -30.73 -16.49
C GLY A 93 -14.27 -31.58 -16.52
N SER A 94 -13.48 -31.60 -15.46
CA SER A 94 -12.30 -32.47 -15.33
C SER A 94 -12.69 -33.95 -15.21
N PRO A 95 -11.86 -34.90 -15.69
CA PRO A 95 -12.05 -36.33 -15.43
C PRO A 95 -11.76 -36.73 -13.98
N HIS A 96 -11.16 -35.83 -13.20
CA HIS A 96 -10.94 -36.04 -11.78
C HIS A 96 -12.23 -35.68 -11.04
N LYS A 97 -12.69 -36.52 -10.12
CA LYS A 97 -13.82 -36.18 -9.24
C LYS A 97 -13.30 -35.29 -8.11
N PRO A 98 -13.99 -34.21 -7.70
CA PRO A 98 -13.59 -33.43 -6.53
C PRO A 98 -13.53 -34.31 -5.28
N LYS A 99 -12.71 -33.93 -4.32
CA LYS A 99 -12.62 -34.58 -3.00
C LYS A 99 -13.17 -33.67 -1.91
N CYS A 100 -13.52 -34.26 -0.77
CA CYS A 100 -13.67 -33.48 0.46
C CYS A 100 -12.38 -32.69 0.72
N ASP A 101 -12.54 -31.53 1.35
CA ASP A 101 -11.49 -30.56 1.67
C ASP A 101 -10.91 -29.80 0.48
N SER A 102 -11.50 -29.95 -0.72
CA SER A 102 -11.12 -29.14 -1.89
C SER A 102 -11.67 -27.71 -1.82
N PHE A 103 -10.98 -26.75 -2.42
CA PHE A 103 -11.50 -25.39 -2.61
C PHE A 103 -12.23 -25.27 -3.94
N LEU A 104 -13.51 -24.91 -3.90
CA LEU A 104 -14.32 -24.60 -5.07
C LEU A 104 -14.18 -23.11 -5.40
N ILE A 105 -13.75 -22.78 -6.63
CA ILE A 105 -13.42 -21.39 -7.02
C ILE A 105 -14.35 -20.90 -8.13
N TYR A 106 -14.79 -19.65 -8.00
CA TYR A 106 -15.67 -18.97 -8.95
C TYR A 106 -14.93 -17.80 -9.62
N PRO A 107 -15.16 -17.57 -10.93
CA PRO A 107 -14.71 -16.36 -11.61
C PRO A 107 -15.49 -15.13 -11.14
N ARG A 108 -14.96 -13.96 -11.47
CA ARG A 108 -15.66 -12.68 -11.31
C ARG A 108 -16.84 -12.60 -12.27
N ASN A 109 -17.97 -12.07 -11.80
CA ASN A 109 -19.13 -11.73 -12.63
C ASN A 109 -19.97 -10.62 -11.94
N GLU A 110 -21.07 -10.18 -12.55
CA GLU A 110 -21.91 -9.08 -12.02
C GLU A 110 -22.45 -9.33 -10.61
N GLY A 111 -22.72 -10.59 -10.22
CA GLY A 111 -23.26 -10.92 -8.89
C GLY A 111 -22.20 -11.32 -7.84
N ILE A 112 -20.97 -11.62 -8.27
CA ILE A 112 -19.81 -11.86 -7.40
C ILE A 112 -18.59 -11.17 -8.02
N PRO A 113 -18.46 -9.83 -7.88
CA PRO A 113 -17.45 -9.03 -8.59
C PRO A 113 -16.01 -9.40 -8.20
N TYR A 114 -15.81 -9.99 -7.02
CA TYR A 114 -14.52 -10.48 -6.53
C TYR A 114 -14.31 -11.99 -6.75
N GLY A 115 -15.24 -12.64 -7.44
CA GLY A 115 -15.37 -14.09 -7.48
C GLY A 115 -15.78 -14.65 -6.12
N HIS A 116 -15.60 -15.95 -5.95
CA HIS A 116 -15.99 -16.63 -4.70
C HIS A 116 -15.12 -17.86 -4.44
N ILE A 117 -15.02 -18.24 -3.16
CA ILE A 117 -14.36 -19.47 -2.70
C ILE A 117 -15.23 -20.17 -1.68
N ALA A 118 -15.36 -21.49 -1.82
CA ALA A 118 -16.03 -22.36 -0.85
C ALA A 118 -15.17 -23.59 -0.55
N VAL A 119 -15.39 -24.21 0.62
CA VAL A 119 -14.74 -25.48 0.96
C VAL A 119 -15.73 -26.62 0.74
N ILE A 120 -15.35 -27.63 -0.03
CA ILE A 120 -16.15 -28.84 -0.26
C ILE A 120 -16.04 -29.75 0.97
N CYS A 121 -17.13 -29.94 1.71
CA CYS A 121 -17.13 -30.75 2.93
C CYS A 121 -17.67 -32.17 2.73
N GLU A 122 -18.42 -32.42 1.66
CA GLU A 122 -18.99 -33.73 1.33
C GLU A 122 -19.06 -33.89 -0.18
N VAL A 123 -18.71 -35.09 -0.69
CA VAL A 123 -18.80 -35.45 -2.10
C VAL A 123 -19.57 -36.75 -2.23
N GLU A 124 -20.75 -36.67 -2.83
CA GLU A 124 -21.62 -37.81 -3.09
C GLU A 124 -21.60 -38.16 -4.58
N GLU A 125 -22.48 -39.07 -5.01
CA GLU A 125 -22.54 -39.48 -6.42
C GLU A 125 -22.99 -38.34 -7.35
N ASN A 126 -24.04 -37.61 -6.95
CA ASN A 126 -24.72 -36.61 -7.79
C ASN A 126 -24.70 -35.18 -7.23
N PHE A 127 -23.99 -34.95 -6.12
CA PHE A 127 -23.88 -33.63 -5.53
C PHE A 127 -22.63 -33.50 -4.68
N ILE A 128 -22.28 -32.25 -4.38
CA ILE A 128 -21.35 -31.87 -3.33
C ILE A 128 -22.05 -31.00 -2.29
N ARG A 129 -21.50 -30.93 -1.08
CA ARG A 129 -21.90 -29.92 -0.09
C ARG A 129 -20.72 -29.03 0.22
N VAL A 130 -21.01 -27.75 0.41
CA VAL A 130 -20.00 -26.73 0.66
C VAL A 130 -20.28 -25.97 1.94
N THR A 131 -19.18 -25.55 2.57
CA THR A 131 -19.16 -24.61 3.69
C THR A 131 -18.46 -23.33 3.24
N GLU A 132 -19.06 -22.18 3.52
CA GLU A 132 -18.59 -20.89 3.02
C GLU A 132 -19.19 -19.74 3.84
N GLU A 133 -18.63 -18.55 3.70
CA GLU A 133 -19.22 -17.28 4.15
C GLU A 133 -19.44 -16.36 2.94
N ASN A 134 -20.22 -15.29 3.13
CA ASN A 134 -20.50 -14.26 2.12
C ASN A 134 -21.04 -14.79 0.78
N TYR A 135 -22.08 -15.64 0.84
CA TYR A 135 -22.82 -16.11 -0.35
C TYR A 135 -24.31 -16.35 -0.07
N ARG A 136 -24.62 -16.91 1.11
CA ARG A 136 -25.97 -16.94 1.69
C ARG A 136 -25.92 -16.50 3.15
N PHE A 137 -27.02 -15.91 3.61
CA PHE A 137 -27.17 -15.28 4.93
C PHE A 137 -28.30 -15.92 5.74
N HIS A 138 -28.36 -17.26 5.77
CA HIS A 138 -29.38 -18.05 6.48
C HIS A 138 -28.75 -18.94 7.55
N TYR A 139 -29.51 -19.28 8.59
CA TYR A 139 -29.06 -20.29 9.56
C TYR A 139 -28.96 -21.65 8.88
N TRP A 140 -27.80 -22.28 8.97
CA TRP A 140 -27.56 -23.59 8.42
C TRP A 140 -28.37 -24.62 9.18
N THR A 141 -28.96 -25.57 8.46
CA THR A 141 -29.70 -26.70 9.05
C THR A 141 -28.78 -27.87 9.43
N SER A 142 -27.50 -27.78 9.06
CA SER A 142 -26.49 -28.83 9.28
C SER A 142 -25.08 -28.22 9.28
N ASN A 143 -24.06 -29.05 9.11
CA ASN A 143 -22.65 -28.65 9.07
C ASN A 143 -22.17 -28.11 7.71
N TYR A 144 -23.09 -27.71 6.83
CA TYR A 144 -22.83 -27.16 5.50
C TYR A 144 -23.79 -26.00 5.18
N ALA A 145 -23.33 -25.08 4.32
CA ALA A 145 -24.12 -23.92 3.91
C ALA A 145 -25.19 -24.29 2.88
N ARG A 146 -24.79 -25.08 1.87
CA ARG A 146 -25.65 -25.50 0.77
C ARG A 146 -25.12 -26.75 0.06
N GLN A 147 -26.00 -27.34 -0.75
CA GLN A 147 -25.72 -28.47 -1.62
C GLN A 147 -25.73 -28.01 -3.09
N ILE A 148 -24.77 -28.47 -3.88
CA ILE A 148 -24.60 -28.10 -5.28
C ILE A 148 -24.64 -29.39 -6.13
N PRO A 149 -25.47 -29.45 -7.19
CA PRO A 149 -25.48 -30.57 -8.13
C PRO A 149 -24.10 -30.83 -8.75
N MET A 150 -23.78 -32.11 -8.90
CA MET A 150 -22.59 -32.58 -9.62
C MET A 150 -23.00 -33.64 -10.63
N ILE A 151 -22.69 -33.41 -11.90
CA ILE A 151 -23.09 -34.25 -13.01
C ILE A 151 -21.87 -34.94 -13.60
N ASN A 152 -21.96 -36.26 -13.79
CA ASN A 152 -20.98 -37.02 -14.54
C ASN A 152 -21.47 -37.25 -15.98
N HIS A 153 -20.78 -36.65 -16.95
CA HIS A 153 -21.01 -36.87 -18.36
C HIS A 153 -19.78 -37.53 -19.00
N ASN A 154 -19.92 -38.80 -19.40
CA ASN A 154 -18.85 -39.57 -20.05
C ASN A 154 -17.52 -39.59 -19.29
N GLY A 155 -17.58 -39.63 -17.96
CA GLY A 155 -16.39 -39.63 -17.09
C GLY A 155 -15.84 -38.24 -16.76
N LEU A 156 -16.50 -37.16 -17.19
CA LEU A 156 -16.16 -35.78 -16.84
C LEU A 156 -17.13 -35.25 -15.78
N TYR A 157 -16.61 -34.61 -14.73
CA TYR A 157 -17.37 -34.11 -13.60
C TYR A 157 -17.63 -32.61 -13.72
N TYR A 158 -18.90 -32.23 -13.73
CA TYR A 158 -19.36 -30.86 -13.78
C TYR A 158 -20.08 -30.49 -12.48
N ILE A 159 -19.68 -29.38 -11.87
CA ILE A 159 -20.39 -28.76 -10.75
C ILE A 159 -21.25 -27.64 -11.34
N GLU A 160 -22.57 -27.77 -11.19
CA GLU A 160 -23.54 -26.81 -11.72
C GLU A 160 -24.14 -25.99 -10.60
N ASP A 161 -23.78 -24.71 -10.57
CA ASP A 161 -24.28 -23.75 -9.58
C ASP A 161 -24.86 -22.51 -10.28
N TYR A 162 -25.48 -21.62 -9.50
CA TYR A 162 -26.08 -20.38 -9.99
C TYR A 162 -25.07 -19.49 -10.74
N PHE A 163 -23.83 -19.40 -10.23
CA PHE A 163 -22.73 -18.76 -10.93
C PHE A 163 -21.81 -19.81 -11.55
N ASN A 164 -21.17 -19.45 -12.66
CA ASN A 164 -20.16 -20.30 -13.30
C ASN A 164 -19.04 -20.64 -12.31
N VAL A 165 -18.52 -21.85 -12.41
CA VAL A 165 -17.43 -22.36 -11.56
C VAL A 165 -16.18 -22.50 -12.42
N TYR A 166 -15.03 -21.99 -11.97
CA TYR A 166 -13.75 -22.26 -12.64
C TYR A 166 -13.38 -23.74 -12.53
N GLY A 167 -13.50 -24.27 -11.32
CA GLY A 167 -13.25 -25.66 -10.98
C GLY A 167 -12.93 -25.76 -9.49
N TRP A 168 -12.16 -26.78 -9.12
CA TRP A 168 -11.71 -26.97 -7.74
C TRP A 168 -10.21 -27.16 -7.64
N ILE A 169 -9.69 -26.88 -6.45
CA ILE A 169 -8.27 -26.98 -6.10
C ILE A 169 -8.14 -28.00 -4.97
N GLU A 170 -7.24 -28.96 -5.16
CA GLU A 170 -6.89 -29.98 -4.16
C GLU A 170 -5.50 -29.73 -3.60
N ILE A 171 -5.31 -30.03 -2.31
CA ILE A 171 -4.00 -30.02 -1.67
C ILE A 171 -3.33 -31.37 -1.92
N GLU A 172 -2.15 -31.38 -2.53
CA GLU A 172 -1.37 -32.60 -2.67
C GLU A 172 -0.86 -33.08 -1.30
N ASN A 173 -0.85 -34.40 -1.11
CA ASN A 173 -0.43 -35.04 0.15
C ASN A 173 -1.23 -34.59 1.40
N ASP A 174 -2.49 -34.19 1.23
CA ASP A 174 -3.39 -33.74 2.30
C ASP A 174 -3.53 -34.72 3.49
N HIS A 175 -3.29 -36.02 3.28
CA HIS A 175 -3.27 -37.04 4.35
C HIS A 175 -2.24 -36.76 5.46
N GLN A 176 -1.24 -35.91 5.21
CA GLN A 176 -0.24 -35.50 6.20
C GLN A 176 -0.72 -34.33 7.06
N LEU A 177 -1.76 -33.62 6.63
CA LEU A 177 -2.29 -32.44 7.30
C LEU A 177 -3.24 -32.86 8.41
N LYS A 178 -3.10 -32.19 9.56
CA LYS A 178 -3.88 -32.46 10.78
C LYS A 178 -4.52 -31.17 11.30
N PRO A 179 -5.62 -31.26 12.06
CA PRO A 179 -6.19 -30.12 12.76
C PRO A 179 -5.14 -29.42 13.62
N LEU A 180 -5.32 -28.11 13.78
CA LEU A 180 -4.39 -27.28 14.56
C LEU A 180 -4.31 -27.78 16.00
N ASP A 181 -3.10 -28.10 16.45
CA ASP A 181 -2.84 -28.40 17.85
C ASP A 181 -2.67 -27.10 18.63
N GLU A 182 -3.76 -26.66 19.25
CA GLU A 182 -3.82 -25.41 20.00
C GLU A 182 -2.85 -25.36 21.20
N SER A 183 -2.39 -26.52 21.71
CA SER A 183 -1.45 -26.57 22.83
C SER A 183 -0.05 -26.03 22.49
N ASN A 184 0.30 -26.00 21.20
CA ASN A 184 1.61 -25.59 20.71
C ASN A 184 1.64 -24.17 20.12
N ILE A 185 0.55 -23.40 20.25
CA ILE A 185 0.39 -22.13 19.55
C ILE A 185 1.47 -21.10 19.84
N SER A 186 1.91 -20.96 21.09
CA SER A 186 3.01 -20.03 21.41
C SER A 186 4.29 -20.38 20.65
N LEU A 187 4.55 -21.67 20.43
CA LEU A 187 5.70 -22.18 19.69
C LEU A 187 5.51 -22.03 18.16
N ILE A 188 4.28 -22.23 17.68
CA ILE A 188 3.86 -22.03 16.29
C ILE A 188 4.02 -20.56 15.92
N LEU A 189 3.50 -19.65 16.73
CA LEU A 189 3.68 -18.21 16.54
C LEU A 189 5.16 -17.85 16.53
N GLN A 190 5.96 -18.37 17.48
CA GLN A 190 7.40 -18.15 17.48
C GLN A 190 8.11 -18.70 16.22
N LYS A 191 7.58 -19.74 15.57
CA LYS A 191 8.14 -20.35 14.33
C LYS A 191 7.58 -19.76 13.04
N TYR A 192 6.33 -19.30 13.02
CA TYR A 192 5.69 -18.70 11.86
C TYR A 192 6.01 -17.21 11.77
N GLN A 193 6.22 -16.57 12.92
CA GLN A 193 6.93 -15.30 13.04
C GLN A 193 8.45 -15.49 12.97
N LYS A 194 8.98 -16.72 12.80
CA LYS A 194 10.38 -16.87 12.42
C LYS A 194 10.49 -16.54 10.93
N PRO A 195 11.28 -15.52 10.60
CA PRO A 195 11.44 -15.06 9.23
C PRO A 195 12.06 -16.16 8.39
N LYS A 196 11.43 -16.43 7.24
CA LYS A 196 12.13 -17.03 6.12
C LYS A 196 13.24 -16.06 5.68
N PRO A 197 14.37 -16.56 5.16
CA PRO A 197 15.36 -15.68 4.57
C PRO A 197 14.67 -14.86 3.49
N ILE A 198 14.73 -13.54 3.64
CA ILE A 198 14.07 -12.60 2.73
C ILE A 198 14.73 -12.63 1.35
N GLY A 199 15.93 -13.19 1.24
CA GLY A 199 16.78 -13.16 0.07
C GLY A 199 18.10 -12.47 0.42
N GLU A 200 18.92 -12.22 -0.59
CA GLU A 200 20.22 -11.62 -0.42
C GLU A 200 20.30 -10.22 -1.05
N LEU A 201 20.72 -9.25 -0.24
CA LEU A 201 21.06 -7.90 -0.67
C LEU A 201 22.56 -7.64 -0.45
N ARG A 202 23.29 -7.32 -1.52
CA ARG A 202 24.72 -7.05 -1.50
C ARG A 202 25.06 -5.65 -1.98
N ARG A 203 25.69 -4.85 -1.12
CA ARG A 203 26.39 -3.63 -1.53
C ARG A 203 27.63 -3.97 -2.35
N CYS A 204 27.72 -3.37 -3.53
CA CYS A 204 28.76 -3.58 -4.53
C CYS A 204 29.45 -2.25 -4.87
N PHE A 205 30.73 -2.32 -5.25
CA PHE A 205 31.55 -1.15 -5.56
C PHE A 205 32.15 -1.28 -6.96
N ILE A 206 32.17 -0.16 -7.69
CA ILE A 206 32.85 -0.03 -8.97
C ILE A 206 34.02 0.93 -8.76
N PHE A 207 35.23 0.40 -8.97
CA PHE A 207 36.47 1.17 -8.91
C PHE A 207 36.87 1.53 -10.34
N ASN A 208 36.50 2.71 -10.84
CA ASN A 208 36.84 3.13 -12.19
C ASN A 208 37.84 4.30 -12.17
N LYS A 209 39.07 4.06 -12.64
CA LYS A 209 40.14 5.08 -12.71
C LYS A 209 40.06 5.99 -13.94
N ASN A 210 39.23 5.66 -14.92
CA ASN A 210 39.15 6.33 -16.23
C ASN A 210 37.76 6.94 -16.48
N PHE A 211 37.05 7.33 -15.43
CA PHE A 211 35.81 8.08 -15.60
C PHE A 211 36.17 9.50 -16.03
N ASP A 212 36.00 9.81 -17.32
CA ASP A 212 35.92 11.18 -17.79
C ASP A 212 34.56 11.72 -17.33
N ASP A 213 34.56 12.86 -16.63
CA ASP A 213 33.37 13.56 -16.10
C ASP A 213 32.38 14.01 -17.19
N ASP A 214 32.60 13.61 -18.46
CA ASP A 214 31.99 14.18 -19.67
C ASP A 214 31.03 13.22 -20.39
N TYR A 215 30.58 12.15 -19.73
CA TYR A 215 29.50 11.32 -20.25
C TYR A 215 28.13 12.01 -20.04
N SER A 216 27.80 12.85 -21.01
CA SER A 216 26.46 13.40 -21.23
C SER A 216 25.46 12.29 -21.62
N LEU A 217 24.90 11.59 -20.62
CA LEU A 217 23.80 10.61 -20.78
C LEU A 217 22.42 11.27 -21.07
N ILE A 218 22.48 12.48 -21.61
CA ILE A 218 21.51 13.53 -21.39
C ILE A 218 21.77 14.59 -22.48
N ASN A 219 20.75 14.89 -23.28
CA ASN A 219 20.91 15.62 -24.55
C ASN A 219 21.03 17.13 -24.30
N VAL A 220 22.16 17.73 -24.72
CA VAL A 220 22.64 19.07 -24.34
C VAL A 220 21.76 20.22 -24.88
N ASP A 221 20.83 19.96 -25.79
CA ASP A 221 19.91 20.98 -26.33
C ASP A 221 18.70 21.29 -25.43
N SER A 222 18.53 20.60 -24.31
CA SER A 222 17.46 20.89 -23.35
C SER A 222 17.99 21.65 -22.12
N GLN A 223 17.38 22.79 -21.78
CA GLN A 223 17.61 23.50 -20.50
C GLN A 223 17.26 22.63 -19.26
N LYS A 224 16.74 21.41 -19.44
CA LYS A 224 16.13 20.54 -18.42
C LYS A 224 17.10 19.63 -17.66
N GLU A 225 18.37 19.63 -18.01
CA GLU A 225 19.16 18.41 -17.83
C GLU A 225 20.63 18.66 -17.39
N LYS A 226 20.95 19.90 -16.98
CA LYS A 226 22.28 20.34 -16.52
C LYS A 226 22.70 19.85 -15.12
N PHE A 227 21.84 19.13 -14.40
CA PHE A 227 21.94 18.99 -12.94
C PHE A 227 22.06 17.55 -12.42
N LEU A 228 21.97 16.56 -13.29
CA LEU A 228 22.01 15.15 -12.89
C LEU A 228 23.47 14.66 -12.83
N MET A 229 23.99 14.62 -11.59
CA MET A 229 25.24 14.00 -11.12
C MET A 229 26.52 14.84 -11.22
N GLN A 230 26.77 15.65 -10.18
CA GLN A 230 28.12 16.03 -9.77
C GLN A 230 28.61 15.04 -8.70
N SER A 231 29.16 13.89 -9.09
CA SER A 231 29.92 13.05 -8.15
C SER A 231 31.40 13.13 -8.47
N ASN A 232 32.13 14.00 -7.78
CA ASN A 232 33.60 14.08 -7.81
C ASN A 232 34.29 12.86 -7.13
N ASN A 233 33.56 11.77 -6.86
CA ASN A 233 34.06 10.61 -6.12
C ASN A 233 34.43 9.47 -7.06
N LYS A 234 35.65 8.95 -6.89
CA LYS A 234 36.27 7.90 -7.71
C LYS A 234 35.71 6.49 -7.46
N ASP A 235 34.93 6.33 -6.39
CA ASP A 235 34.34 5.06 -5.98
C ASP A 235 32.81 5.22 -6.01
N VAL A 236 32.13 4.43 -6.84
CA VAL A 236 30.66 4.46 -6.94
C VAL A 236 30.09 3.14 -6.42
N CYS A 237 29.01 3.21 -5.64
CA CYS A 237 28.36 2.03 -5.05
C CYS A 237 26.97 1.77 -5.66
N TYR A 238 26.59 0.50 -5.72
CA TYR A 238 25.26 0.02 -6.10
C TYR A 238 24.91 -1.25 -5.32
N TYR A 239 23.68 -1.70 -5.42
CA TYR A 239 23.20 -2.89 -4.74
C TYR A 239 22.83 -3.98 -5.75
N LYS A 240 23.07 -5.24 -5.35
CA LYS A 240 22.54 -6.41 -6.03
C LYS A 240 21.57 -7.13 -5.12
N ALA A 241 20.37 -7.38 -5.61
CA ALA A 241 19.37 -8.22 -4.95
C ALA A 241 19.24 -9.55 -5.70
N ASP A 242 18.94 -10.63 -5.00
CA ASP A 242 18.43 -11.83 -5.66
C ASP A 242 16.91 -11.74 -5.88
N GLU A 243 16.39 -12.68 -6.67
CA GLU A 243 14.96 -12.75 -7.01
C GLU A 243 14.08 -12.92 -5.75
N ASP A 244 14.52 -13.75 -4.80
CA ASP A 244 13.82 -13.94 -3.52
C ASP A 244 13.69 -12.61 -2.76
N PHE A 245 14.75 -11.80 -2.70
CA PHE A 245 14.72 -10.48 -2.07
C PHE A 245 13.71 -9.55 -2.75
N PHE A 246 13.74 -9.51 -4.09
CA PHE A 246 12.81 -8.71 -4.86
C PHE A 246 11.35 -9.11 -4.64
N GLU A 247 11.04 -10.41 -4.69
CA GLU A 247 9.69 -10.94 -4.49
C GLU A 247 9.20 -10.71 -3.05
N ASN A 248 10.06 -10.89 -2.05
CA ASN A 248 9.69 -10.70 -0.65
C ASN A 248 9.46 -9.24 -0.29
N VAL A 249 10.29 -8.30 -0.79
CA VAL A 249 10.03 -6.85 -0.62
C VAL A 249 8.72 -6.48 -1.31
N SER A 250 8.49 -6.96 -2.53
CA SER A 250 7.28 -6.64 -3.29
C SER A 250 6.01 -7.18 -2.64
N SER A 251 6.03 -8.45 -2.23
CA SER A 251 4.87 -9.08 -1.58
C SER A 251 4.58 -8.50 -0.20
N THR A 252 5.61 -8.20 0.60
CA THR A 252 5.47 -7.52 1.89
C THR A 252 4.89 -6.12 1.71
N SER A 253 5.33 -5.38 0.69
CA SER A 253 4.79 -4.05 0.36
C SER A 253 3.31 -4.10 0.00
N ASN A 254 2.91 -5.06 -0.84
CA ASN A 254 1.50 -5.25 -1.22
C ASN A 254 0.61 -5.66 -0.03
N GLU A 255 1.14 -6.46 0.90
CA GLU A 255 0.45 -6.79 2.14
C GLU A 255 0.28 -5.57 3.03
N LEU A 256 1.37 -4.86 3.32
CA LEU A 256 1.34 -3.70 4.20
C LEU A 256 0.48 -2.56 3.63
N TYR A 257 0.50 -2.32 2.32
CA TYR A 257 -0.37 -1.30 1.72
C TYR A 257 -1.85 -1.64 1.89
N ARG A 258 -2.23 -2.92 1.83
CA ARG A 258 -3.61 -3.35 2.13
C ARG A 258 -3.95 -3.13 3.61
N LEU A 259 -3.04 -3.41 4.52
CA LEU A 259 -3.21 -3.07 5.94
C LEU A 259 -3.32 -1.56 6.13
N PHE A 260 -2.60 -0.76 5.33
CA PHE A 260 -2.70 0.68 5.39
C PHE A 260 -4.09 1.17 5.01
N MET A 261 -4.66 0.65 3.92
CA MET A 261 -6.02 0.99 3.50
C MET A 261 -7.07 0.59 4.56
N GLN A 262 -6.90 -0.57 5.22
CA GLN A 262 -7.77 -0.98 6.34
C GLN A 262 -7.66 -0.02 7.53
N ALA A 263 -6.44 0.39 7.89
CA ALA A 263 -6.22 1.36 8.96
C ALA A 263 -6.83 2.73 8.64
N VAL A 264 -6.66 3.22 7.39
CA VAL A 264 -7.30 4.46 6.92
C VAL A 264 -8.82 4.37 7.05
N ASP A 265 -9.44 3.28 6.60
CA ASP A 265 -10.88 3.07 6.72
C ASP A 265 -11.35 3.14 8.18
N TYR A 266 -10.67 2.41 9.07
CA TYR A 266 -10.96 2.43 10.50
C TYR A 266 -10.83 3.84 11.11
N ILE A 267 -9.75 4.56 10.80
CA ILE A 267 -9.50 5.92 11.32
C ILE A 267 -10.60 6.88 10.87
N ILE A 268 -10.97 6.86 9.59
CA ILE A 268 -11.92 7.80 9.00
C ILE A 268 -13.35 7.59 9.55
N HIS A 269 -13.71 6.35 9.90
CA HIS A 269 -15.01 6.02 10.48
C HIS A 269 -15.08 6.14 12.02
N ASN A 270 -13.97 6.51 12.69
CA ASN A 270 -13.91 6.63 14.15
C ASN A 270 -13.46 8.04 14.58
N ASP A 271 -14.41 8.88 15.02
CA ASP A 271 -14.16 10.26 15.46
C ASP A 271 -13.16 10.37 16.63
N GLU A 272 -13.19 9.42 17.57
CA GLU A 272 -12.28 9.41 18.71
C GLU A 272 -10.84 9.21 18.25
N VAL A 273 -10.64 8.29 17.30
CA VAL A 273 -9.34 8.05 16.66
C VAL A 273 -8.93 9.22 15.79
N LEU A 274 -9.84 9.80 15.01
CA LEU A 274 -9.56 10.92 14.12
C LEU A 274 -9.16 12.19 14.89
N THR A 275 -9.68 12.38 16.11
CA THR A 275 -9.24 13.43 17.04
C THR A 275 -7.75 13.33 17.36
N LEU A 276 -7.20 12.11 17.35
CA LEU A 276 -5.77 11.88 17.53
C LEU A 276 -4.94 12.38 16.35
N PHE A 277 -5.51 12.73 15.19
CA PHE A 277 -4.73 13.29 14.08
C PHE A 277 -4.60 14.82 14.14
N LYS A 278 -5.30 15.48 15.08
CA LYS A 278 -5.32 16.95 15.24
C LYS A 278 -5.66 17.71 13.96
N ILE A 279 -6.33 17.05 13.02
CA ILE A 279 -6.91 17.69 11.84
C ILE A 279 -8.15 18.46 12.30
N PRO A 280 -8.34 19.73 11.87
CA PRO A 280 -9.54 20.51 12.19
C PRO A 280 -10.83 19.73 11.87
N ASN A 281 -11.77 19.68 12.82
CA ASN A 281 -12.98 18.87 12.69
C ASN A 281 -13.86 19.27 11.50
N GLN A 282 -13.76 20.53 11.05
CA GLN A 282 -14.44 21.04 9.86
C GLN A 282 -14.01 20.31 8.57
N ILE A 283 -12.82 19.69 8.57
CA ILE A 283 -12.26 18.99 7.40
C ILE A 283 -12.65 17.51 7.38
N TRP A 284 -13.11 16.93 8.51
CA TRP A 284 -13.34 15.48 8.63
C TRP A 284 -14.38 14.96 7.64
N PHE A 285 -15.48 15.68 7.43
CA PHE A 285 -16.47 15.37 6.40
C PHE A 285 -15.83 15.26 5.00
N ARG A 286 -14.86 16.14 4.70
CA ARG A 286 -14.19 16.15 3.41
C ARG A 286 -13.20 15.02 3.26
N ILE A 287 -12.51 14.64 4.32
CA ILE A 287 -11.66 13.44 4.35
C ILE A 287 -12.51 12.20 4.05
N ARG A 288 -13.68 12.09 4.71
CA ARG A 288 -14.65 11.01 4.45
C ARG A 288 -15.11 11.00 3.00
N ARG A 289 -15.54 12.16 2.47
CA ARG A 289 -15.96 12.29 1.07
C ARG A 289 -14.84 11.89 0.11
N SER A 290 -13.61 12.33 0.36
CA SER A 290 -12.44 11.96 -0.44
C SER A 290 -12.19 10.45 -0.40
N TRP A 291 -12.35 9.81 0.75
CA TRP A 291 -12.20 8.36 0.91
C TRP A 291 -13.27 7.54 0.19
N THR A 292 -14.49 8.06 0.06
CA THR A 292 -15.60 7.37 -0.61
C THR A 292 -15.66 7.66 -2.11
N GLU A 293 -15.35 8.88 -2.54
CA GLU A 293 -15.59 9.34 -3.92
C GLU A 293 -14.29 9.50 -4.73
N GLU A 294 -13.15 9.71 -4.07
CA GLU A 294 -11.89 10.07 -4.71
C GLU A 294 -10.77 9.04 -4.46
N ARG A 295 -11.10 7.89 -3.87
CA ARG A 295 -10.12 6.84 -3.53
C ARG A 295 -9.29 6.43 -4.74
N ASP A 296 -9.98 6.20 -5.85
CA ASP A 296 -9.38 5.75 -7.11
C ASP A 296 -8.59 6.84 -7.84
N PHE A 297 -8.41 8.04 -7.30
CA PHE A 297 -7.62 9.11 -7.91
C PHE A 297 -6.19 9.19 -7.36
N ASP A 298 -5.77 8.25 -6.52
CA ASP A 298 -4.39 8.11 -6.10
C ASP A 298 -3.46 7.75 -7.27
N ILE A 299 -2.26 8.31 -7.33
CA ILE A 299 -1.30 8.00 -8.41
C ILE A 299 -0.17 7.14 -7.89
N ILE A 300 0.45 7.56 -6.79
CA ILE A 300 1.64 6.90 -6.27
C ILE A 300 1.80 7.11 -4.76
N ASP A 301 2.29 6.07 -4.09
CA ASP A 301 2.73 6.09 -2.70
C ASP A 301 4.08 5.37 -2.58
N HIS A 302 4.65 5.38 -1.37
CA HIS A 302 5.84 4.59 -1.06
C HIS A 302 5.75 4.01 0.36
N ILE A 303 6.42 2.88 0.55
CA ILE A 303 6.58 2.20 1.84
C ILE A 303 8.08 2.11 2.13
N ASN A 304 8.46 2.49 3.34
CA ASN A 304 9.85 2.49 3.76
C ASN A 304 10.14 1.32 4.69
N PHE A 305 11.27 0.67 4.45
CA PHE A 305 11.73 -0.44 5.27
C PHE A 305 13.16 -0.25 5.73
N GLU A 306 13.40 -0.68 6.95
CA GLU A 306 14.73 -1.06 7.42
C GLU A 306 14.95 -2.56 7.18
N PHE A 307 16.19 -2.93 6.88
CA PHE A 307 16.61 -4.32 6.66
C PHE A 307 17.85 -4.64 7.48
N ASP A 308 17.81 -5.68 8.32
CA ASP A 308 18.94 -6.07 9.18
C ASP A 308 19.82 -7.20 8.59
N GLY A 309 19.60 -7.54 7.31
CA GLY A 309 20.18 -8.72 6.67
C GLY A 309 19.31 -9.98 6.75
N LYS A 310 18.23 -9.97 7.54
CA LYS A 310 17.32 -11.11 7.71
C LYS A 310 15.85 -10.72 7.70
N HIS A 311 15.49 -9.57 8.25
CA HIS A 311 14.12 -9.13 8.45
C HIS A 311 13.91 -7.76 7.84
N LEU A 312 12.72 -7.57 7.28
CA LEU A 312 12.27 -6.32 6.68
C LEU A 312 11.22 -5.73 7.62
N LYS A 313 11.46 -4.53 8.14
CA LYS A 313 10.56 -3.86 9.08
C LYS A 313 10.14 -2.51 8.55
N LEU A 314 8.83 -2.28 8.60
CA LEU A 314 8.23 -1.00 8.27
C LEU A 314 8.78 0.08 9.19
N CYS A 315 9.35 1.13 8.61
CA CYS A 315 9.91 2.26 9.34
C CYS A 315 9.24 3.58 8.95
N HIS A 316 9.15 4.50 9.92
CA HIS A 316 8.63 5.83 9.68
C HIS A 316 9.76 6.77 9.21
N TYR A 317 10.04 6.74 7.90
CA TYR A 317 10.88 7.75 7.26
C TYR A 317 10.04 8.48 6.20
N LYS A 318 9.86 9.80 6.30
CA LYS A 318 9.29 10.58 5.19
C LYS A 318 10.40 10.92 4.22
N VAL A 319 10.44 10.22 3.11
CA VAL A 319 11.30 10.56 1.99
C VAL A 319 10.58 11.60 1.13
N LYS A 320 11.20 12.75 0.79
CA LYS A 320 10.55 13.79 -0.04
C LYS A 320 10.24 13.18 -1.42
N GLN A 321 8.95 12.91 -1.65
CA GLN A 321 8.43 12.17 -2.82
C GLN A 321 8.87 12.75 -4.16
N ALA A 322 9.10 14.07 -4.21
CA ALA A 322 9.62 14.75 -5.40
C ALA A 322 11.02 14.25 -5.79
N LEU A 323 11.97 14.22 -4.85
CA LEU A 323 13.36 13.85 -5.14
C LEU A 323 13.49 12.45 -5.75
N THR A 324 12.59 11.54 -5.44
CA THR A 324 12.86 10.11 -5.58
C THR A 324 12.26 9.47 -6.80
N ILE A 325 11.11 9.95 -7.27
CA ILE A 325 10.41 9.29 -8.39
C ILE A 325 11.23 9.36 -9.68
N LEU A 326 11.86 10.50 -9.97
CA LEU A 326 12.72 10.66 -11.15
C LEU A 326 13.97 9.79 -11.04
N GLN A 327 14.54 9.71 -9.84
CA GLN A 327 15.74 8.92 -9.58
C GLN A 327 15.48 7.43 -9.76
N SER A 328 14.37 6.93 -9.23
CA SER A 328 13.94 5.54 -9.37
C SER A 328 13.49 5.18 -10.78
N THR A 329 12.98 6.12 -11.59
CA THR A 329 12.42 5.80 -12.91
C THR A 329 13.36 6.01 -14.08
N ILE A 330 14.23 7.03 -14.03
CA ILE A 330 15.11 7.38 -15.16
C ILE A 330 16.56 7.33 -14.74
N ALA A 331 16.91 7.96 -13.59
CA ALA A 331 18.32 8.15 -13.26
C ALA A 331 19.04 6.83 -13.00
N GLN A 332 18.41 5.87 -12.29
CA GLN A 332 18.98 4.55 -12.03
C GLN A 332 19.25 3.76 -13.31
N GLU A 333 18.29 3.74 -14.25
CA GLU A 333 18.46 3.02 -15.52
C GLU A 333 19.63 3.61 -16.34
N LYS A 334 19.63 4.94 -16.52
CA LYS A 334 20.69 5.64 -17.25
C LYS A 334 22.06 5.45 -16.59
N TRP A 335 22.10 5.48 -15.26
CA TRP A 335 23.33 5.23 -14.50
C TRP A 335 23.82 3.80 -14.68
N ALA A 336 22.93 2.80 -14.61
CA ALA A 336 23.29 1.39 -14.82
C ALA A 336 23.83 1.15 -16.23
N GLN A 337 23.20 1.76 -17.25
CA GLN A 337 23.69 1.74 -18.64
C GLN A 337 25.09 2.36 -18.75
N ALA A 338 25.32 3.53 -18.15
CA ALA A 338 26.61 4.21 -18.14
C ALA A 338 27.73 3.38 -17.51
N MET A 339 27.39 2.62 -16.46
CA MET A 339 28.30 1.74 -15.75
C MET A 339 28.44 0.36 -16.41
N ASN A 340 27.80 0.15 -17.56
CA ASN A 340 27.77 -1.13 -18.28
C ASN A 340 27.32 -2.30 -17.38
N LEU A 341 26.34 -2.03 -16.52
CA LEU A 341 25.67 -3.02 -15.69
C LEU A 341 24.43 -3.57 -16.41
N ASP A 342 23.91 -4.68 -15.91
CA ASP A 342 22.66 -5.25 -16.41
C ASP A 342 21.47 -4.37 -15.99
N TYR A 343 21.00 -3.53 -16.92
CA TYR A 343 19.95 -2.55 -16.67
C TYR A 343 18.55 -3.08 -16.97
N GLU A 344 18.43 -4.30 -17.54
CA GLU A 344 17.12 -4.91 -17.84
C GLU A 344 16.38 -5.33 -16.56
N PHE A 345 17.11 -5.55 -15.47
CA PHE A 345 16.60 -6.04 -14.19
C PHE A 345 16.69 -5.03 -13.04
N ILE A 346 16.79 -3.72 -13.33
CA ILE A 346 16.75 -2.72 -12.26
C ILE A 346 15.48 -2.88 -11.42
N SER A 347 15.60 -2.77 -10.10
CA SER A 347 14.49 -3.05 -9.17
C SER A 347 13.23 -2.19 -9.38
N SER A 348 13.30 -1.10 -10.14
CA SER A 348 12.22 -0.16 -10.45
C SER A 348 11.73 -0.19 -11.90
N PHE A 349 12.14 -1.19 -12.68
CA PHE A 349 11.91 -1.25 -14.13
C PHE A 349 10.43 -1.10 -14.57
N GLN A 350 9.47 -1.43 -13.71
CA GLN A 350 8.04 -1.36 -14.02
C GLN A 350 7.41 0.00 -13.67
N LEU A 351 8.05 0.82 -12.83
CA LEU A 351 7.45 2.00 -12.21
C LEU A 351 6.94 3.00 -13.24
N HIS A 352 7.75 3.34 -14.24
CA HIS A 352 7.34 4.30 -15.28
C HIS A 352 6.11 3.81 -16.08
N ARG A 353 6.14 2.56 -16.55
CA ARG A 353 5.02 1.97 -17.31
C ARG A 353 3.74 1.92 -16.49
N LEU A 354 3.85 1.57 -15.21
CA LEU A 354 2.70 1.50 -14.30
C LEU A 354 2.15 2.90 -13.99
N LEU A 355 3.00 3.94 -13.86
CA LEU A 355 2.57 5.32 -13.72
C LEU A 355 1.76 5.80 -14.93
N VAL A 356 2.26 5.57 -16.15
CA VAL A 356 1.54 5.92 -17.38
C VAL A 356 0.19 5.20 -17.43
N ARG A 357 0.16 3.91 -17.10
CA ARG A 357 -1.09 3.13 -17.03
C ARG A 357 -2.06 3.70 -16.00
N GLN A 358 -1.57 4.13 -14.84
CA GLN A 358 -2.40 4.67 -13.78
C GLN A 358 -3.06 5.98 -14.20
N TRP A 359 -2.30 6.90 -14.78
CA TRP A 359 -2.84 8.12 -15.35
C TRP A 359 -3.89 7.83 -16.44
N LYS A 360 -3.62 6.89 -17.36
CA LYS A 360 -4.60 6.47 -18.39
C LYS A 360 -5.90 5.96 -17.77
N ARG A 361 -5.83 5.21 -16.67
CA ARG A 361 -7.00 4.64 -15.98
C ARG A 361 -7.94 5.72 -15.44
N LEU A 362 -7.41 6.87 -15.00
CA LEU A 362 -8.24 7.98 -14.53
C LEU A 362 -9.13 8.59 -15.62
N ASN A 363 -8.81 8.35 -16.90
CA ASN A 363 -9.60 8.78 -18.06
C ASN A 363 -9.99 10.28 -18.03
N ILE A 364 -9.06 11.11 -17.58
CA ILE A 364 -9.25 12.56 -17.45
C ILE A 364 -9.36 13.18 -18.86
N LYS A 365 -10.39 14.00 -19.08
CA LYS A 365 -10.66 14.70 -20.36
C LYS A 365 -10.48 16.21 -20.30
N THR A 366 -10.09 16.72 -19.13
CA THR A 366 -9.86 18.14 -18.89
C THR A 366 -8.39 18.35 -18.56
N THR A 367 -7.86 19.54 -18.85
CA THR A 367 -6.51 19.93 -18.46
C THR A 367 -6.28 19.75 -16.95
N ILE A 368 -5.14 19.18 -16.58
CA ILE A 368 -4.65 19.14 -15.20
C ILE A 368 -3.75 20.34 -14.95
N HIS A 369 -4.05 21.13 -13.94
CA HIS A 369 -3.19 22.22 -13.47
C HIS A 369 -2.18 21.66 -12.46
N ILE A 370 -0.90 21.77 -12.75
CA ILE A 370 0.19 21.34 -11.88
C ILE A 370 0.70 22.56 -11.13
N LEU A 371 0.58 22.54 -9.81
CA LEU A 371 0.99 23.67 -8.99
C LEU A 371 2.48 23.57 -8.64
N MET A 372 3.16 24.71 -8.62
CA MET A 372 4.54 24.86 -8.18
C MET A 372 4.77 26.19 -7.46
N ASP A 373 5.71 26.24 -6.51
CA ASP A 373 6.25 27.50 -5.97
C ASP A 373 7.43 27.99 -6.82
N ASN A 374 7.67 29.31 -6.90
CA ASN A 374 8.55 29.92 -7.91
C ASN A 374 10.04 29.55 -7.79
N ASN A 375 10.48 28.93 -6.69
CA ASN A 375 11.90 28.84 -6.32
C ASN A 375 12.42 27.42 -6.00
N ASP A 376 11.66 26.35 -6.23
CA ASP A 376 12.13 24.96 -5.95
C ASP A 376 12.56 24.24 -7.24
N GLN A 377 13.87 24.15 -7.47
CA GLN A 377 14.41 23.51 -8.67
C GLN A 377 14.24 21.98 -8.69
N GLU A 378 14.25 21.31 -7.54
CA GLU A 378 14.07 19.84 -7.46
C GLU A 378 12.62 19.46 -7.77
N ASP A 379 11.67 20.27 -7.29
CA ASP A 379 10.26 20.11 -7.61
C ASP A 379 10.01 20.29 -9.13
N LEU A 380 10.74 21.21 -9.79
CA LEU A 380 10.60 21.43 -11.24
C LEU A 380 10.93 20.17 -12.05
N GLU A 381 12.02 19.47 -11.73
CA GLU A 381 12.44 18.25 -12.45
C GLU A 381 11.37 17.17 -12.34
N THR A 382 10.86 16.96 -11.14
CA THR A 382 9.77 16.04 -10.84
C THR A 382 8.50 16.39 -11.60
N ILE A 383 8.13 17.67 -11.60
CA ILE A 383 6.96 18.17 -12.32
C ILE A 383 7.11 17.93 -13.81
N LEU A 384 8.27 18.24 -14.39
CA LEU A 384 8.52 18.03 -15.82
C LEU A 384 8.47 16.54 -16.19
N TYR A 385 8.97 15.67 -15.33
CA TYR A 385 8.82 14.22 -15.48
C TYR A 385 7.35 13.81 -15.45
N MET A 386 6.59 14.25 -14.45
CA MET A 386 5.17 13.90 -14.33
C MET A 386 4.34 14.44 -15.51
N LYS A 387 4.67 15.62 -16.03
CA LYS A 387 4.09 16.15 -17.27
C LYS A 387 4.35 15.24 -18.47
N MET A 388 5.53 14.65 -18.57
CA MET A 388 5.86 13.70 -19.62
C MET A 388 5.01 12.43 -19.48
N VAL A 389 4.91 11.88 -18.27
CA VAL A 389 4.06 10.72 -17.97
C VAL A 389 2.59 11.00 -18.32
N MET A 390 2.04 12.14 -17.90
CA MET A 390 0.67 12.56 -18.25
C MET A 390 0.49 12.69 -19.76
N LYS A 391 1.47 13.26 -20.48
CA LYS A 391 1.42 13.38 -21.93
C LYS A 391 1.40 12.02 -22.63
N GLU A 392 2.20 11.05 -22.17
CA GLU A 392 2.15 9.67 -22.66
C GLU A 392 0.83 8.95 -22.31
N ALA A 393 0.18 9.42 -21.24
CA ALA A 393 -1.17 9.04 -20.85
C ALA A 393 -2.29 9.72 -21.66
N ASP A 394 -1.95 10.51 -22.69
CA ASP A 394 -2.89 11.33 -23.47
C ASP A 394 -3.70 12.33 -22.61
N ILE A 395 -3.05 12.88 -21.57
CA ILE A 395 -3.61 13.87 -20.65
C ILE A 395 -2.91 15.21 -20.81
N ASP A 396 -3.70 16.24 -21.10
CA ASP A 396 -3.22 17.62 -21.14
C ASP A 396 -2.92 18.14 -19.73
N SER A 397 -1.78 18.81 -19.58
CA SER A 397 -1.38 19.40 -18.31
C SER A 397 -0.72 20.76 -18.47
N LYS A 398 -0.90 21.63 -17.49
CA LYS A 398 -0.37 23.00 -17.47
C LYS A 398 0.34 23.29 -16.16
N LEU A 399 1.59 23.75 -16.23
CA LEU A 399 2.31 24.19 -15.05
C LEU A 399 1.83 25.59 -14.65
N CYS A 400 1.51 25.77 -13.37
CA CYS A 400 1.02 27.02 -12.81
C CYS A 400 1.80 27.38 -11.55
N LEU A 401 2.45 28.53 -11.59
CA LEU A 401 3.07 29.16 -10.44
C LEU A 401 2.01 29.73 -9.50
N LEU A 402 1.97 29.25 -8.25
CA LEU A 402 0.95 29.65 -7.27
C LEU A 402 0.88 31.18 -7.09
N SER A 403 2.05 31.83 -7.10
CA SER A 403 2.18 33.26 -6.80
C SER A 403 1.80 34.19 -7.97
N SER A 404 1.69 33.67 -9.20
CA SER A 404 1.59 34.54 -10.38
C SER A 404 0.67 34.03 -11.50
N ASP A 405 0.32 32.75 -11.55
CA ASP A 405 -0.43 32.20 -12.69
C ASP A 405 -1.93 31.98 -12.42
N LEU A 406 -2.40 32.14 -11.17
CA LEU A 406 -3.77 31.83 -10.76
C LEU A 406 -4.46 33.04 -10.16
N TYR A 407 -5.75 33.22 -10.48
CA TYR A 407 -6.53 34.37 -10.04
C TYR A 407 -8.00 34.00 -9.79
N TRP A 408 -8.65 34.72 -8.88
CA TRP A 408 -10.09 34.63 -8.70
C TRP A 408 -10.85 35.39 -9.79
N LYS A 409 -11.87 34.76 -10.38
CA LYS A 409 -12.80 35.35 -11.36
C LYS A 409 -14.19 34.76 -11.18
N ASP A 410 -15.18 35.60 -10.91
CA ASP A 410 -16.59 35.18 -10.73
C ASP A 410 -16.75 34.01 -9.73
N SER A 411 -16.08 34.10 -8.58
CA SER A 411 -16.02 33.05 -7.53
C SER A 411 -15.39 31.72 -7.95
N MET A 412 -14.78 31.66 -9.13
CA MET A 412 -13.99 30.53 -9.62
C MET A 412 -12.51 30.89 -9.61
N ILE A 413 -11.64 29.87 -9.55
CA ILE A 413 -10.20 30.06 -9.76
C ILE A 413 -9.90 29.77 -11.24
N VAL A 414 -9.26 30.72 -11.90
CA VAL A 414 -8.81 30.61 -13.30
C VAL A 414 -7.31 30.78 -13.39
N ASP A 415 -6.71 30.19 -14.42
CA ASP A 415 -5.31 30.45 -14.75
C ASP A 415 -5.11 31.74 -15.57
N LYS A 416 -3.86 32.08 -15.87
CA LYS A 416 -3.48 33.28 -16.64
C LYS A 416 -4.06 33.36 -18.05
N ASP A 417 -4.46 32.24 -18.65
CA ASP A 417 -5.10 32.19 -19.96
C ASP A 417 -6.65 32.19 -19.84
N GLY A 418 -7.16 32.24 -18.60
CA GLY A 418 -8.58 32.31 -18.29
C GLY A 418 -9.28 30.95 -18.24
N GLU A 419 -8.54 29.83 -18.27
CA GLU A 419 -9.14 28.50 -18.11
C GLU A 419 -9.50 28.24 -16.64
N ILE A 420 -10.69 27.67 -16.40
CA ILE A 420 -11.14 27.32 -15.05
C ILE A 420 -10.31 26.15 -14.52
N VAL A 421 -9.75 26.31 -13.33
CA VAL A 421 -9.03 25.25 -12.62
C VAL A 421 -10.04 24.24 -12.08
N LYS A 422 -9.93 22.98 -12.51
CA LYS A 422 -10.84 21.89 -12.13
C LYS A 422 -10.15 20.71 -11.47
N ILE A 423 -8.95 20.37 -11.94
CA ILE A 423 -8.16 19.26 -11.42
C ILE A 423 -6.74 19.78 -11.19
N VAL A 424 -6.22 19.53 -10.00
CA VAL A 424 -4.88 19.94 -9.60
C VAL A 424 -4.03 18.73 -9.25
N TRP A 425 -2.80 18.68 -9.78
CA TRP A 425 -1.76 17.79 -9.27
C TRP A 425 -0.68 18.59 -8.53
N LYS A 426 -0.17 18.07 -7.41
CA LYS A 426 0.65 18.84 -6.45
C LYS A 426 1.70 17.98 -5.75
N LEU A 427 2.84 18.60 -5.40
CA LEU A 427 3.93 17.95 -4.63
C LEU A 427 3.89 18.22 -3.11
N TRP A 428 3.22 19.29 -2.66
CA TRP A 428 3.10 19.61 -1.23
C TRP A 428 2.48 18.45 -0.43
N ASP A 429 2.89 18.27 0.83
CA ASP A 429 2.16 17.38 1.75
C ASP A 429 0.88 18.06 2.26
N TRP A 430 -0.15 17.28 2.60
CA TRP A 430 -1.39 17.79 3.20
C TRP A 430 -1.16 18.43 4.58
N GLU A 431 -0.15 17.98 5.34
CA GLU A 431 0.22 18.58 6.64
C GLU A 431 0.53 20.08 6.54
N ALA A 432 1.21 20.53 5.47
CA ALA A 432 1.56 21.94 5.27
C ALA A 432 0.33 22.85 5.16
N ILE A 433 -0.80 22.30 4.70
CA ILE A 433 -2.05 23.04 4.51
C ILE A 433 -2.78 23.19 5.84
N PHE A 434 -2.74 22.15 6.69
CA PHE A 434 -3.41 22.18 7.99
C PHE A 434 -2.73 23.13 8.98
N GLN A 435 -1.40 23.28 8.90
CA GLN A 435 -0.65 24.21 9.75
C GLN A 435 -1.04 25.68 9.49
N ASN A 436 -1.41 25.99 8.25
CA ASN A 436 -1.82 27.34 7.82
C ASN A 436 -3.32 27.41 7.53
N PHE A 437 -4.12 26.51 8.12
CA PHE A 437 -5.56 26.50 7.91
C PHE A 437 -6.18 27.81 8.42
N ARG A 438 -6.57 28.67 7.48
CA ARG A 438 -7.41 29.84 7.75
C ARG A 438 -8.84 29.42 7.52
N ASP A 439 -9.70 29.59 8.52
CA ASP A 439 -11.12 29.35 8.35
C ASP A 439 -11.68 30.42 7.37
N PRO A 440 -12.08 30.01 6.15
CA PRO A 440 -12.55 30.97 5.14
C PRO A 440 -13.82 31.71 5.58
N TYR A 441 -14.56 31.22 6.58
CA TYR A 441 -15.77 31.84 7.12
C TYR A 441 -15.52 32.79 8.29
N HIS A 442 -14.37 32.70 8.96
CA HIS A 442 -14.09 33.46 10.18
C HIS A 442 -13.24 34.72 9.93
N ASP A 443 -12.32 34.70 8.96
CA ASP A 443 -11.39 35.81 8.72
C ASP A 443 -11.88 36.85 7.69
N LYS A 444 -13.04 36.64 7.03
CA LYS A 444 -13.52 37.50 5.93
C LYS A 444 -14.97 37.95 6.06
N LYS A 445 -15.40 38.28 7.28
CA LYS A 445 -16.66 39.02 7.53
C LYS A 445 -16.34 40.47 7.91
N GLU A 446 -16.60 41.42 7.01
CA GLU A 446 -17.05 42.75 7.41
C GLU A 446 -18.58 42.81 7.43
N GLU A 447 -19.13 43.80 8.13
CA GLU A 447 -20.58 44.00 8.38
C GLU A 447 -21.47 44.03 7.11
N ASN A 448 -20.93 44.07 5.89
CA ASN A 448 -21.68 44.41 4.66
C ASN A 448 -21.52 43.47 3.44
N GLY A 449 -21.06 42.21 3.59
CA GLY A 449 -21.14 41.18 2.53
C GLY A 449 -19.82 40.55 2.08
N TRP A 450 -19.88 39.62 1.10
CA TRP A 450 -18.73 38.90 0.56
C TRP A 450 -17.82 39.82 -0.26
N ILE A 451 -16.51 39.84 0.04
CA ILE A 451 -15.51 40.57 -0.75
C ILE A 451 -15.45 39.99 -2.17
N SER A 452 -15.57 40.84 -3.19
CA SER A 452 -15.30 40.45 -4.58
C SER A 452 -13.80 40.27 -4.75
N MET A 453 -13.30 39.06 -4.56
CA MET A 453 -11.86 38.72 -4.68
C MET A 453 -11.33 38.75 -6.13
N THR A 454 -12.08 39.33 -7.07
CA THR A 454 -11.76 39.31 -8.50
C THR A 454 -10.38 39.90 -8.77
N ASN A 455 -9.54 39.15 -9.49
CA ASN A 455 -8.14 39.46 -9.81
C ASN A 455 -7.14 39.37 -8.64
N GLU A 456 -7.54 38.85 -7.48
CA GLU A 456 -6.58 38.47 -6.42
C GLU A 456 -6.02 37.06 -6.67
N HIS A 457 -4.78 36.83 -6.23
CA HIS A 457 -4.14 35.52 -6.25
C HIS A 457 -4.67 34.64 -5.10
N PRO A 458 -5.13 33.39 -5.36
CA PRO A 458 -5.52 32.46 -4.31
C PRO A 458 -4.29 31.96 -3.55
N CYS A 459 -4.45 31.72 -2.25
CA CYS A 459 -3.44 31.01 -1.48
C CYS A 459 -3.55 29.48 -1.65
N LEU A 460 -2.58 28.71 -1.14
CA LEU A 460 -2.56 27.26 -1.32
C LEU A 460 -3.81 26.57 -0.75
N SER A 461 -4.29 27.02 0.42
CA SER A 461 -5.52 26.48 1.03
C SER A 461 -6.77 26.83 0.24
N ASP A 462 -6.84 28.02 -0.38
CA ASP A 462 -7.97 28.41 -1.26
C ASP A 462 -8.15 27.44 -2.42
N ILE A 463 -7.08 26.80 -2.88
CA ILE A 463 -7.09 25.83 -3.98
C ILE A 463 -7.29 24.41 -3.46
N LEU A 464 -6.42 23.96 -2.55
CA LEU A 464 -6.38 22.55 -2.11
C LEU A 464 -7.58 22.19 -1.22
N LEU A 465 -8.21 23.20 -0.61
CA LEU A 465 -9.46 23.05 0.13
C LEU A 465 -10.64 23.64 -0.66
N ASN A 466 -10.54 23.88 -1.96
CA ASN A 466 -11.71 24.23 -2.77
C ASN A 466 -12.58 22.98 -3.03
N GLU A 467 -13.90 23.06 -2.86
CA GLU A 467 -14.78 21.91 -3.11
C GLU A 467 -15.06 21.66 -4.60
N GLN A 468 -14.80 22.64 -5.45
CA GLN A 468 -15.01 22.57 -6.89
C GLN A 468 -13.77 22.10 -7.65
N ILE A 469 -12.63 21.95 -6.95
CA ILE A 469 -11.35 21.54 -7.53
C ILE A 469 -11.01 20.16 -6.97
N ARG A 470 -10.82 19.19 -7.86
CA ARG A 470 -10.33 17.86 -7.49
C ARG A 470 -8.82 17.90 -7.32
N ILE A 471 -8.31 17.39 -6.21
CA ILE A 471 -6.87 17.36 -5.92
C ILE A 471 -6.32 15.94 -6.08
N ILE A 472 -5.17 15.83 -6.73
CA ILE A 472 -4.37 14.61 -6.87
C ILE A 472 -2.98 14.91 -6.28
N GLU A 473 -2.50 14.21 -5.25
CA GLU A 473 -3.11 13.09 -4.52
C GLU A 473 -4.34 13.50 -3.67
N PRO A 474 -5.33 12.61 -3.48
CA PRO A 474 -6.58 12.90 -2.79
C PRO A 474 -6.40 13.21 -1.29
N LEU A 475 -7.37 13.93 -0.71
CA LEU A 475 -7.32 14.44 0.67
C LEU A 475 -7.24 13.32 1.72
N TRP A 476 -7.84 12.14 1.49
CA TRP A 476 -7.75 11.04 2.44
C TRP A 476 -6.30 10.57 2.70
N LYS A 477 -5.36 10.81 1.77
CA LYS A 477 -3.93 10.55 1.99
C LYS A 477 -3.31 11.42 3.08
N SER A 478 -4.00 12.46 3.53
CA SER A 478 -3.57 13.17 4.73
C SER A 478 -3.53 12.29 5.98
N ILE A 479 -4.29 11.17 6.00
CA ILE A 479 -4.29 10.21 7.11
C ILE A 479 -3.05 9.30 7.04
N ILE A 480 -2.79 8.69 5.89
CA ILE A 480 -1.67 7.74 5.73
C ILE A 480 -0.30 8.43 5.89
N ASN A 481 -0.20 9.70 5.47
CA ASN A 481 1.02 10.49 5.60
C ASN A 481 1.24 11.03 7.01
N HIS A 482 0.24 10.99 7.89
CA HIS A 482 0.37 11.55 9.23
C HIS A 482 1.16 10.61 10.13
N LYS A 483 2.13 11.13 10.90
CA LYS A 483 3.05 10.26 11.69
C LYS A 483 2.33 9.31 12.65
N ARG A 484 1.22 9.74 13.26
CA ARG A 484 0.39 8.92 14.19
C ARG A 484 -0.30 7.72 13.52
N PHE A 485 -0.31 7.67 12.20
CA PHE A 485 -0.82 6.52 11.45
C PHE A 485 -0.16 5.21 11.88
N PHE A 486 1.16 5.21 12.08
CA PHE A 486 1.91 4.00 12.44
C PHE A 486 1.55 3.47 13.84
N SER A 487 1.23 4.36 14.79
CA SER A 487 0.74 3.98 16.12
C SER A 487 -0.64 3.32 16.04
N ILE A 488 -1.54 3.84 15.20
CA ILE A 488 -2.84 3.19 14.95
C ILE A 488 -2.65 1.85 14.25
N LEU A 489 -1.81 1.81 13.22
CA LEU A 489 -1.53 0.60 12.48
C LEU A 489 -1.04 -0.52 13.40
N TYR A 490 -0.10 -0.24 14.31
CA TYR A 490 0.35 -1.19 15.32
C TYR A 490 -0.78 -1.62 16.28
N THR A 491 -1.64 -0.69 16.68
CA THR A 491 -2.79 -0.96 17.57
C THR A 491 -3.80 -1.91 16.92
N ILE A 492 -4.07 -1.74 15.62
CA ILE A 492 -5.00 -2.59 14.86
C ILE A 492 -4.36 -3.96 14.55
N PHE A 493 -3.05 -3.98 14.30
CA PHE A 493 -2.30 -5.17 13.89
C PHE A 493 -1.16 -5.51 14.85
N PRO A 494 -1.47 -5.77 16.15
CA PRO A 494 -0.45 -6.06 17.13
C PRO A 494 0.21 -7.40 16.79
N ASN A 495 1.54 -7.44 16.84
CA ASN A 495 2.37 -8.60 16.50
C ASN A 495 2.50 -8.93 15.00
N HIS A 496 2.09 -8.04 14.09
CA HIS A 496 2.40 -8.24 12.67
C HIS A 496 3.91 -8.28 12.44
N PHE A 497 4.39 -9.28 11.69
CA PHE A 497 5.82 -9.56 11.58
C PHE A 497 6.64 -8.38 11.05
N ASN A 498 6.11 -7.60 10.10
CA ASN A 498 6.81 -6.46 9.51
C ASN A 498 6.52 -5.12 10.20
N ILE A 499 5.68 -5.06 11.24
CA ILE A 499 5.33 -3.81 11.93
C ILE A 499 6.08 -3.75 13.26
N LEU A 500 6.70 -2.60 13.53
CA LEU A 500 7.39 -2.33 14.80
C LEU A 500 6.43 -1.76 15.83
N GLN A 501 6.72 -1.98 17.11
CA GLN A 501 5.96 -1.35 18.18
C GLN A 501 6.04 0.16 18.05
N ASN A 502 4.87 0.80 18.01
CA ASN A 502 4.72 2.25 17.92
C ASN A 502 3.78 2.74 19.01
N GLU A 503 4.25 3.68 19.82
CA GLU A 503 3.52 4.23 20.96
C GLU A 503 3.19 5.72 20.77
N TRP A 504 2.17 6.16 21.51
CA TRP A 504 1.56 7.48 21.41
C TRP A 504 2.25 8.58 22.22
N PHE A 505 3.27 8.20 23.00
CA PHE A 505 3.97 9.06 23.94
C PHE A 505 5.48 8.81 23.86
N LEU A 506 6.24 9.73 24.45
CA LEU A 506 7.67 9.54 24.71
C LEU A 506 7.86 8.31 25.58
N SER A 507 8.51 7.28 25.02
CA SER A 507 8.98 6.16 25.83
C SER A 507 10.30 6.56 26.49
N GLU A 508 10.42 6.33 27.80
CA GLU A 508 11.70 6.43 28.52
C GLU A 508 12.62 5.23 28.22
N ASP A 509 12.13 4.23 27.47
CA ASP A 509 12.93 3.08 27.07
C ASP A 509 13.94 3.47 25.99
N SER A 510 15.22 3.29 26.31
CA SER A 510 16.36 3.43 25.38
C SER A 510 16.26 2.59 24.10
N LYS A 511 15.34 1.62 24.05
CA LYS A 511 15.02 0.80 22.87
C LYS A 511 14.06 1.46 21.88
N HIS A 512 13.60 2.68 22.15
CA HIS A 512 12.72 3.42 21.24
C HIS A 512 13.38 4.68 20.69
N ILE A 513 13.14 4.98 19.41
CA ILE A 513 13.43 6.28 18.80
C ILE A 513 12.16 7.12 18.91
N SER A 514 12.33 8.35 19.40
CA SER A 514 11.25 9.32 19.47
C SER A 514 11.25 10.21 18.24
N PHE A 515 10.10 10.30 17.59
CA PHE A 515 9.81 11.26 16.54
C PHE A 515 8.98 12.39 17.12
N VAL A 516 9.35 13.61 16.79
CA VAL A 516 8.50 14.78 17.04
C VAL A 516 7.60 14.96 15.82
N ASN A 517 6.31 15.21 16.04
CA ASN A 517 5.48 15.77 14.97
C ASN A 517 6.13 17.07 14.50
N SER A 518 6.49 17.16 13.23
CA SER A 518 7.30 18.24 12.61
C SER A 518 6.59 19.60 12.59
N SER A 519 5.55 19.78 13.40
CA SER A 519 4.78 21.01 13.47
C SER A 519 5.53 22.21 14.06
N MET A 520 6.75 22.08 14.61
CA MET A 520 7.50 23.22 15.18
C MET A 520 9.04 23.10 15.15
N GLU A 521 9.67 22.51 14.11
CA GLU A 521 11.14 22.59 14.02
C GLU A 521 11.66 23.97 13.57
N GLU A 522 10.80 24.88 13.09
CA GLU A 522 11.22 26.19 12.58
C GLU A 522 10.80 27.42 13.40
N GLN A 523 10.19 27.27 14.58
CA GLN A 523 9.90 28.42 15.45
C GLN A 523 10.62 28.33 16.80
N ASN A 524 11.73 29.07 16.87
CA ASN A 524 12.46 29.57 18.05
C ASN A 524 13.24 28.53 18.89
N ASN A 525 14.57 28.59 18.73
CA ASN A 525 15.58 27.87 19.50
C ASN A 525 15.68 28.26 21.01
N ASP A 526 14.77 29.06 21.56
CA ASP A 526 14.97 29.69 22.88
C ASP A 526 14.04 29.23 24.01
N ASN A 527 13.02 28.40 23.80
CA ASN A 527 12.15 27.93 24.90
C ASN A 527 11.87 26.42 24.81
N ARG A 528 12.69 25.61 25.51
CA ARG A 528 12.57 24.13 25.56
C ARG A 528 11.68 23.59 26.70
N GLU A 529 11.02 24.44 27.48
CA GLU A 529 10.43 24.00 28.76
C GLU A 529 8.88 23.84 28.81
N GLU A 530 8.13 24.00 27.70
CA GLU A 530 6.66 23.81 27.73
C GLU A 530 6.07 23.06 26.51
N TYR A 531 6.69 21.95 26.09
CA TYR A 531 6.07 21.06 25.08
C TYR A 531 5.47 19.82 25.74
N SER A 532 4.14 19.77 25.82
CA SER A 532 3.39 18.64 26.38
C SER A 532 3.64 17.32 25.63
N ASP A 533 3.67 16.21 26.38
CA ASP A 533 3.90 14.81 25.95
C ASP A 533 3.06 14.34 24.74
N PHE A 534 2.01 15.08 24.38
CA PHE A 534 1.07 14.75 23.30
C PHE A 534 1.64 14.91 21.87
N HIS A 535 2.88 15.39 21.68
CA HIS A 535 3.44 15.69 20.34
C HIS A 535 4.45 14.65 19.84
N HIS A 536 4.71 13.63 20.64
CA HIS A 536 5.73 12.65 20.38
C HIS A 536 5.14 11.30 20.04
N ILE A 537 5.79 10.60 19.13
CA ILE A 537 5.51 9.22 18.77
C ILE A 537 6.82 8.48 18.98
N SER A 538 6.79 7.30 19.58
CA SER A 538 7.99 6.50 19.75
C SER A 538 7.86 5.18 19.00
N GLN A 539 8.91 4.80 18.26
CA GLN A 539 8.98 3.56 17.52
C GLN A 539 10.13 2.72 18.08
N GLU A 540 9.91 1.41 18.22
CA GLU A 540 10.96 0.46 18.58
C GLU A 540 12.14 0.52 17.60
N ILE A 541 13.36 0.55 18.14
CA ILE A 541 14.61 0.46 17.37
C ILE A 541 14.74 -0.95 16.82
N PHE A 542 14.81 -1.06 15.49
CA PHE A 542 14.92 -2.35 14.84
C PHE A 542 16.37 -2.79 14.58
N SER A 543 17.18 -1.93 13.95
CA SER A 543 18.57 -2.26 13.62
C SER A 543 19.56 -1.59 14.56
N GLU A 544 20.56 -2.35 15.05
CA GLU A 544 21.69 -1.75 15.77
C GLU A 544 22.54 -0.91 14.79
N LYS A 545 23.03 0.26 15.25
CA LYS A 545 23.88 1.17 14.44
C LYS A 545 25.13 0.52 13.81
N ASN A 546 25.51 -0.68 14.26
CA ASN A 546 26.66 -1.42 13.74
C ASN A 546 26.29 -2.55 12.75
N SER A 547 25.01 -2.68 12.37
CA SER A 547 24.60 -3.67 11.39
C SER A 547 25.10 -3.28 9.98
N LYS A 548 25.35 -4.29 9.13
CA LYS A 548 25.91 -4.08 7.78
C LYS A 548 25.02 -3.19 6.89
N HIS A 549 23.73 -3.09 7.21
CA HIS A 549 22.69 -2.38 6.47
C HIS A 549 22.00 -1.30 7.33
N ALA A 550 22.60 -0.90 8.47
CA ALA A 550 21.94 -0.02 9.46
C ALA A 550 21.53 1.36 8.91
N ASP A 551 22.20 1.83 7.87
CA ASP A 551 21.98 3.15 7.26
C ASP A 551 21.19 3.07 5.93
N GLU A 552 20.76 1.88 5.52
CA GLU A 552 20.06 1.63 4.26
C GLU A 552 18.54 1.60 4.46
N ILE A 553 17.82 2.52 3.81
CA ILE A 553 16.36 2.52 3.77
C ILE A 553 15.89 2.04 2.40
N ILE A 554 15.10 0.97 2.39
CA ILE A 554 14.46 0.47 1.18
C ILE A 554 13.15 1.21 1.00
N VAL A 555 13.02 1.92 -0.12
CA VAL A 555 11.84 2.70 -0.51
C VAL A 555 11.11 1.91 -1.59
N ALA A 556 10.03 1.22 -1.23
CA ALA A 556 9.19 0.48 -2.16
C ALA A 556 8.05 1.34 -2.70
N TRP A 557 7.92 1.43 -4.01
CA TRP A 557 6.96 2.27 -4.70
C TRP A 557 5.64 1.55 -4.93
N MET A 558 4.55 2.19 -4.53
CA MET A 558 3.20 1.64 -4.64
C MET A 558 2.41 2.42 -5.68
N ILE A 559 1.81 1.70 -6.62
CA ILE A 559 0.77 2.24 -7.50
C ILE A 559 -0.49 1.46 -7.16
N HIS A 560 -1.43 2.11 -6.47
CA HIS A 560 -2.48 1.44 -5.72
C HIS A 560 -1.90 0.35 -4.80
N ASP A 561 -2.42 -0.87 -4.89
CA ASP A 561 -2.05 -2.02 -4.09
C ASP A 561 -0.88 -2.84 -4.66
N LEU A 562 -0.22 -2.34 -5.72
CA LEU A 562 0.87 -3.03 -6.39
C LEU A 562 2.22 -2.33 -6.20
N CYS A 563 3.18 -3.09 -5.67
CA CYS A 563 4.59 -2.74 -5.66
C CYS A 563 5.09 -2.69 -7.11
N SER A 564 5.59 -1.52 -7.48
CA SER A 564 6.06 -1.17 -8.81
C SER A 564 7.59 -1.15 -8.90
N GLY A 565 8.24 -1.56 -7.81
CA GLY A 565 9.68 -1.61 -7.64
C GLY A 565 10.15 -0.90 -6.38
N PHE A 566 11.45 -0.91 -6.10
CA PHE A 566 12.00 -0.23 -4.93
C PHE A 566 13.34 0.45 -5.23
N SER A 567 13.89 1.18 -4.26
CA SER A 567 15.18 1.84 -4.33
C SER A 567 15.81 1.89 -2.94
N ILE A 568 17.13 2.08 -2.87
CA ILE A 568 17.83 2.22 -1.59
C ILE A 568 18.23 3.68 -1.41
N TRP A 569 17.81 4.24 -0.29
CA TRP A 569 18.25 5.52 0.21
C TRP A 569 19.27 5.30 1.32
N ASP A 570 20.49 5.78 1.10
CA ASP A 570 21.65 5.43 1.92
C ASP A 570 22.63 6.63 2.00
N ASP A 571 23.43 6.65 3.06
CA ASP A 571 24.49 7.63 3.25
C ASP A 571 25.78 7.14 2.56
N GLN A 572 26.14 7.77 1.44
CA GLN A 572 27.35 7.42 0.71
C GLN A 572 28.64 7.85 1.44
N ASN A 573 28.57 8.55 2.59
CA ASN A 573 29.74 9.05 3.31
C ASN A 573 29.90 8.44 4.71
N HIS A 574 30.36 7.19 4.81
CA HIS A 574 31.06 6.74 6.02
C HIS A 574 32.43 7.42 6.25
N ILE A 575 32.77 8.47 5.48
CA ILE A 575 34.00 9.24 5.65
C ILE A 575 33.65 10.73 5.68
N THR A 576 33.53 11.27 6.91
CA THR A 576 33.55 12.67 7.37
C THR A 576 32.27 13.21 8.02
N ASN A 577 32.46 13.59 9.27
CA ASN A 577 31.49 13.97 10.30
C ASN A 577 30.93 15.40 10.11
N THR A 578 30.35 15.69 8.93
CA THR A 578 29.73 16.99 8.64
C THR A 578 28.50 16.76 7.77
N ASN A 579 27.32 17.23 8.21
CA ASN A 579 26.04 17.29 7.49
C ASN A 579 26.19 17.20 5.96
N LYS A 580 26.04 16.00 5.36
CA LYS A 580 26.16 15.80 3.91
C LYS A 580 25.12 14.81 3.39
N SER A 581 24.50 15.22 2.29
CA SER A 581 23.45 14.61 1.47
C SER A 581 23.44 13.08 1.38
N LYS A 582 22.36 12.46 1.87
CA LYS A 582 21.97 11.09 1.51
C LYS A 582 21.61 11.02 0.03
N THR A 583 21.97 9.94 -0.66
CA THR A 583 21.79 9.77 -2.12
C THR A 583 21.14 8.43 -2.42
N TYR A 584 20.50 8.31 -3.59
CA TYR A 584 19.85 7.09 -4.01
C TYR A 584 20.84 6.20 -4.75
N SER A 585 20.94 4.96 -4.31
CA SER A 585 21.77 3.97 -4.97
C SER A 585 20.94 3.13 -5.94
N CYS A 586 21.55 2.79 -7.07
CA CYS A 586 20.96 1.84 -8.03
C CYS A 586 20.92 0.44 -7.43
N ILE A 587 19.86 -0.32 -7.73
CA ILE A 587 19.72 -1.72 -7.36
C ILE A 587 19.43 -2.52 -8.63
N ILE A 588 20.17 -3.61 -8.78
CA ILE A 588 20.08 -4.57 -9.90
C ILE A 588 19.69 -5.94 -9.37
#